data_AF-A0A437AMJ5-F1
#
_entry.id   AF-A0A437AMJ5-F1
#
_cell.length_a   1.000
_cell.length_b   1.000
_cell.length_c   1.000
_cell.angle_alpha   90.00
_cell.angle_beta   90.00
_cell.angle_gamma   90.00
#
_symmetry.space_group_name_H-M   'P 1'
#
loop_
_entity.id
_entity.type
_entity.pdbx_description
1 polymer ?
#
loop_
_entity_poly.entity_id
_entity_poly.type
_entity_poly.pdbx_seq_one_letter_code
_entity_poly.pdbx_strand_id
1 'polypeptide(L)'
;MRAVSFIEDRTYAAKRRIELIIKIISGLHSLLLLRNVSKLLILYSLIIQFVFFSLLEDYPAFLPTSPYFLGGTFGALINHFLFLRELVVDHINVLEAFVYFFLFVWATPFCFFLSLSANDESFAVKNRKRETFIGKLIKKIYAPHVKHNTK
;
A
#
# COMPACT_ATOMS: atom_id res chain seq x y z
N MET A 1 9.37 -25.92 11.44
CA MET A 1 8.00 -25.89 10.84
C MET A 1 7.01 -25.05 11.63
N ARG A 2 6.85 -25.20 12.97
CA ARG A 2 5.85 -24.44 13.76
C ARG A 2 5.94 -22.91 13.67
N ALA A 3 7.15 -22.35 13.58
CA ALA A 3 7.32 -20.89 13.47
C ALA A 3 6.85 -20.34 12.11
N VAL A 4 7.03 -21.10 11.03
CA VAL A 4 6.62 -20.68 9.67
C VAL A 4 5.09 -20.69 9.56
N SER A 5 4.44 -21.76 10.03
CA SER A 5 2.97 -21.86 10.02
C SER A 5 2.32 -20.77 10.88
N PHE A 6 2.93 -20.40 12.01
CA PHE A 6 2.41 -19.33 12.87
C PHE A 6 2.45 -17.94 12.20
N ILE A 7 3.51 -17.63 11.45
CA ILE A 7 3.62 -16.37 10.70
C ILE A 7 2.60 -16.35 9.57
N GLU A 8 2.51 -17.46 8.83
CA GLU A 8 1.58 -17.62 7.71
C GLU A 8 0.12 -17.41 8.15
N ASP A 9 -0.30 -18.03 9.27
CA ASP A 9 -1.65 -17.85 9.83
C ASP A 9 -1.97 -16.38 10.16
N ARG A 10 -1.00 -15.63 10.70
CA ARG A 10 -1.18 -14.20 11.01
C ARG A 10 -1.29 -13.35 9.75
N THR A 11 -0.51 -13.66 8.71
CA THR A 11 -0.58 -12.94 7.43
C THR A 11 -1.91 -13.18 6.71
N TYR A 12 -2.42 -14.41 6.68
CA TYR A 12 -3.76 -14.68 6.13
C TYR A 12 -4.86 -14.05 6.97
N ALA A 13 -4.71 -13.97 8.29
CA ALA A 13 -5.65 -13.25 9.14
C ALA A 13 -5.66 -11.74 8.80
N ALA A 14 -4.49 -11.13 8.61
CA ALA A 14 -4.38 -9.73 8.19
C ALA A 14 -5.02 -9.50 6.81
N LYS A 15 -4.74 -10.38 5.83
CA LYS A 15 -5.38 -10.37 4.51
C LYS A 15 -6.90 -10.32 4.60
N ARG A 16 -7.49 -11.23 5.38
CA ARG A 16 -8.95 -11.30 5.60
C ARG A 16 -9.51 -10.05 6.27
N ARG A 17 -8.77 -9.42 7.19
CA ARG A 17 -9.18 -8.16 7.83
C ARG A 17 -9.20 -7.01 6.81
N ILE A 18 -8.17 -6.89 5.98
CA ILE A 18 -8.12 -5.88 4.92
C ILE A 18 -9.25 -6.11 3.91
N GLU A 19 -9.48 -7.36 3.50
CA GLU A 19 -10.59 -7.72 2.60
C GLU A 19 -11.95 -7.30 3.17
N LEU A 20 -12.18 -7.56 4.46
CA LEU A 20 -13.40 -7.16 5.16
C LEU A 20 -13.55 -5.64 5.21
N ILE A 21 -12.47 -4.92 5.54
CA ILE A 21 -12.44 -3.45 5.53
C ILE A 21 -12.83 -2.93 4.14
N ILE A 22 -12.27 -3.54 3.08
CA ILE A 22 -12.57 -3.14 1.71
C ILE A 22 -14.07 -3.31 1.42
N LYS A 23 -14.63 -4.48 1.73
CA LYS A 23 -16.05 -4.78 1.51
C LYS A 23 -16.98 -3.85 2.29
N ILE A 24 -16.65 -3.57 3.56
CA ILE A 24 -17.43 -2.64 4.39
C ILE A 24 -17.41 -1.25 3.77
N ILE A 25 -16.22 -0.73 3.43
CA ILE A 25 -16.08 0.61 2.83
C ILE A 25 -16.79 0.68 1.48
N SER A 26 -16.71 -0.35 0.63
CA SER A 26 -17.48 -0.43 -0.61
C SER A 26 -18.98 -0.35 -0.35
N GLY A 27 -19.47 -1.07 0.67
CA GLY A 27 -20.88 -1.01 1.08
C GLY A 27 -21.29 0.38 1.58
N LEU A 28 -20.44 1.04 2.38
CA LEU A 28 -20.67 2.40 2.85
C LEU A 28 -20.70 3.42 1.69
N HIS A 29 -19.88 3.24 0.64
CA HIS A 29 -19.95 4.05 -0.57
C HIS A 29 -21.28 3.88 -1.30
N SER A 30 -21.83 2.67 -1.35
CA SER A 30 -23.17 2.44 -1.90
C SER A 30 -24.25 3.14 -1.08
N LEU A 31 -24.13 3.22 0.24
CA LEU A 31 -25.06 3.96 1.10
C LEU A 31 -24.99 5.48 0.86
N LEU A 32 -23.85 6.03 0.45
CA LEU A 32 -23.73 7.44 0.09
C LEU A 32 -24.61 7.83 -1.11
N LEU A 33 -25.01 6.88 -1.96
CA LEU A 33 -25.96 7.14 -3.05
C LEU A 33 -27.32 7.61 -2.53
N LEU A 34 -27.73 7.20 -1.32
CA LEU A 34 -28.98 7.63 -0.69
C LEU A 34 -28.92 9.09 -0.22
N ARG A 35 -27.70 9.62 -0.01
CA ARG A 35 -27.45 10.97 0.50
C ARG A 35 -27.22 11.99 -0.63
N ASN A 36 -27.60 11.65 -1.86
CA ASN A 36 -27.48 12.48 -3.07
C ASN A 36 -26.06 12.96 -3.42
N VAL A 37 -25.03 12.30 -2.91
CA VAL A 37 -23.64 12.56 -3.33
C VAL A 37 -23.47 12.21 -4.80
N SER A 38 -22.58 12.93 -5.50
CA SER A 38 -22.30 12.73 -6.93
C SER A 38 -22.05 11.24 -7.24
N LYS A 39 -22.92 10.68 -8.09
CA LYS A 39 -22.85 9.26 -8.49
C LYS A 39 -21.52 8.91 -9.17
N LEU A 40 -20.94 9.87 -9.89
CA LEU A 40 -19.64 9.71 -10.54
C LEU A 40 -18.49 9.63 -9.52
N LEU A 41 -18.55 10.41 -8.44
CA LEU A 41 -17.57 10.36 -7.35
C LEU A 41 -17.62 8.99 -6.65
N ILE A 42 -18.84 8.51 -6.38
CA ILE A 42 -19.05 7.20 -5.76
C ILE A 42 -18.55 6.08 -6.68
N LEU A 43 -18.88 6.14 -7.97
CA LEU A 43 -18.41 5.16 -8.96
C LEU A 43 -16.87 5.15 -9.03
N TYR A 44 -16.24 6.32 -9.08
CA TYR A 44 -14.79 6.44 -9.08
C TYR A 44 -14.16 5.84 -7.82
N SER A 45 -14.76 6.08 -6.65
CA SER A 45 -14.32 5.51 -5.38
C SER A 45 -14.44 3.99 -5.36
N LEU A 46 -15.53 3.44 -5.89
CA LEU A 46 -15.72 1.99 -6.01
C LEU A 46 -14.70 1.36 -6.97
N ILE A 47 -14.32 2.05 -8.06
CA ILE A 47 -13.26 1.59 -8.97
C ILE A 47 -11.92 1.50 -8.23
N ILE A 48 -11.55 2.53 -7.46
CA ILE A 48 -10.32 2.51 -6.66
C ILE A 48 -10.36 1.38 -5.64
N GLN A 49 -11.51 1.18 -5.01
CA GLN A 49 -11.72 0.13 -4.03
C GLN A 49 -11.60 -1.26 -4.65
N PHE A 50 -12.06 -1.42 -5.90
CA PHE A 50 -11.85 -2.62 -6.69
C PHE A 50 -10.37 -2.83 -7.05
N VAL A 51 -9.64 -1.77 -7.43
CA VAL A 51 -8.18 -1.87 -7.68
C VAL A 51 -7.43 -2.35 -6.44
N PHE A 52 -7.77 -1.82 -5.26
CA PHE A 52 -7.22 -2.31 -3.99
C PHE A 52 -7.69 -3.73 -3.65
N PHE A 53 -8.91 -4.10 -4.02
CA PHE A 53 -9.38 -5.48 -3.88
C PHE A 53 -8.55 -6.44 -4.74
N SER A 54 -8.25 -6.08 -6.00
CA SER A 54 -7.37 -6.87 -6.87
C SER A 54 -5.96 -7.00 -6.31
N LEU A 55 -5.44 -5.97 -5.63
CA LEU A 55 -4.14 -6.04 -4.95
C LEU A 55 -4.08 -7.11 -3.84
N LEU A 56 -5.23 -7.55 -3.28
CA LEU A 56 -5.24 -8.65 -2.32
C LEU A 56 -4.80 -9.99 -2.92
N GLU A 57 -4.84 -10.18 -4.23
CA GLU A 57 -4.35 -11.41 -4.87
C GLU A 57 -2.86 -11.61 -4.58
N ASP A 58 -2.07 -10.53 -4.67
CA ASP A 58 -0.63 -10.51 -4.44
C ASP A 58 -0.26 -10.40 -2.94
N TYR A 59 -1.24 -10.23 -2.04
CA TYR A 59 -1.00 -10.09 -0.61
C TYR A 59 -0.53 -11.41 0.03
N PRO A 60 0.50 -11.39 0.91
CA PRO A 60 1.18 -10.23 1.47
C PRO A 60 2.38 -9.71 0.66
N ALA A 61 2.85 -10.45 -0.35
CA ALA A 61 4.11 -10.21 -1.05
C ALA A 61 4.04 -9.14 -2.17
N PHE A 62 3.08 -8.21 -2.11
CA PHE A 62 2.96 -7.15 -3.09
C PHE A 62 4.08 -6.11 -2.93
N LEU A 63 4.56 -5.59 -4.05
CA LEU A 63 5.63 -4.59 -4.09
C LEU A 63 5.04 -3.16 -4.14
N PRO A 64 5.75 -2.15 -3.61
CA PRO A 64 5.36 -0.75 -3.76
C PRO A 64 5.33 -0.29 -5.22
N THR A 65 5.99 -1.01 -6.12
CA THR A 65 6.03 -0.74 -7.57
C THR A 65 4.94 -1.47 -8.34
N SER A 66 4.06 -2.23 -7.67
CA SER A 66 2.99 -2.95 -8.37
C SER A 66 2.02 -1.95 -9.02
N PRO A 67 1.52 -2.25 -10.23
CA PRO A 67 0.61 -1.35 -10.93
C PRO A 67 -0.69 -1.13 -10.16
N TYR A 68 -1.17 -2.15 -9.43
CA TYR A 68 -2.36 -2.03 -8.59
C TYR A 68 -2.13 -1.15 -7.37
N PHE A 69 -0.97 -1.24 -6.70
CA PHE A 69 -0.67 -0.40 -5.56
C PHE A 69 -0.46 1.06 -5.99
N LEU A 70 0.39 1.31 -7.00
CA LEU A 70 0.60 2.66 -7.52
C LEU A 70 -0.70 3.26 -8.06
N GLY A 71 -1.43 2.52 -8.90
CA GLY A 71 -2.69 2.95 -9.47
C GLY A 71 -3.74 3.23 -8.39
N GLY A 72 -3.86 2.35 -7.40
CA GLY A 72 -4.76 2.53 -6.26
C GLY A 72 -4.40 3.75 -5.41
N THR A 73 -3.11 3.96 -5.11
CA THR A 73 -2.64 5.11 -4.33
C THR A 73 -2.83 6.43 -5.07
N PHE A 74 -2.44 6.51 -6.35
CA PHE A 74 -2.67 7.72 -7.16
C PHE A 74 -4.17 7.99 -7.35
N GLY A 75 -4.95 6.93 -7.59
CA GLY A 75 -6.40 7.02 -7.62
C GLY A 75 -6.98 7.57 -6.32
N ALA A 76 -6.53 7.06 -5.16
CA ALA A 76 -6.95 7.54 -3.85
C ALA A 76 -6.59 9.02 -3.62
N LEU A 77 -5.42 9.47 -4.09
CA LEU A 77 -5.03 10.89 -4.05
C LEU A 77 -5.96 11.77 -4.89
N ILE A 78 -6.30 11.33 -6.10
CA ILE A 78 -7.28 12.05 -6.93
C ILE A 78 -8.65 12.06 -6.25
N ASN A 79 -9.08 10.91 -5.72
CA ASN A 79 -10.35 10.77 -5.01
C ASN A 79 -10.43 11.68 -3.78
N HIS A 80 -9.31 11.84 -3.08
CA HIS A 80 -9.16 12.76 -1.97
C HIS A 80 -9.49 14.21 -2.37
N PHE A 81 -8.95 14.71 -3.49
CA PHE A 81 -9.27 16.07 -3.95
C PHE A 81 -10.72 16.20 -4.41
N LEU A 82 -11.27 15.15 -5.06
CA LEU A 82 -12.66 15.16 -5.50
C LEU A 82 -13.65 15.17 -4.33
N PHE A 83 -13.40 14.35 -3.29
CA PHE A 83 -14.17 14.38 -2.06
C PHE A 83 -14.04 15.74 -1.38
N LEU A 84 -12.82 16.26 -1.21
CA LEU A 84 -12.61 17.56 -0.58
C LEU A 84 -13.43 18.67 -1.28
N ARG A 85 -13.47 18.64 -2.62
CA ARG A 85 -14.30 19.58 -3.39
C ARG A 85 -15.78 19.46 -3.05
N GLU A 86 -16.35 18.24 -3.08
CA GLU A 86 -17.77 18.06 -2.75
C GLU A 86 -18.10 18.44 -1.30
N LEU A 87 -17.24 18.05 -0.36
CA LEU A 87 -17.42 18.38 1.07
C LEU A 87 -17.40 19.89 1.33
N VAL A 88 -16.55 20.65 0.60
CA VAL A 88 -16.48 22.12 0.71
C VAL A 88 -17.72 22.80 0.12
N VAL A 89 -18.22 22.30 -1.01
CA VAL A 89 -19.42 22.84 -1.67
C VAL A 89 -20.67 22.65 -0.79
N ASP A 90 -20.77 21.52 -0.10
CA ASP A 90 -21.92 21.19 0.76
C ASP A 90 -21.85 21.84 2.16
N HIS A 91 -20.84 22.68 2.44
CA HIS A 91 -20.66 23.39 3.72
C HIS A 91 -20.77 22.49 4.97
N ILE A 92 -20.30 21.25 4.88
CA ILE A 92 -20.40 20.30 5.99
C ILE A 92 -19.47 20.66 7.15
N ASN A 93 -19.80 20.14 8.33
CA ASN A 93 -18.98 20.34 9.53
C ASN A 93 -17.57 19.75 9.37
N VAL A 94 -16.58 20.41 9.96
CA VAL A 94 -15.17 19.98 9.89
C VAL A 94 -14.97 18.55 10.39
N LEU A 95 -15.63 18.18 11.50
CA LEU A 95 -15.54 16.83 12.06
C LEU A 95 -16.16 15.78 11.12
N GLU A 96 -17.26 16.12 10.47
CA GLU A 96 -17.90 15.28 9.48
C GLU A 96 -17.00 15.10 8.25
N ALA A 97 -16.35 16.17 7.78
CA ALA A 97 -15.36 16.10 6.71
C ALA A 97 -14.19 15.17 7.06
N PHE A 98 -13.66 15.24 8.29
CA PHE A 98 -12.61 14.33 8.76
C PHE A 98 -13.04 12.87 8.74
N VAL A 99 -14.27 12.56 9.17
CA VAL A 99 -14.79 11.18 9.12
C VAL A 99 -14.90 10.71 7.67
N TYR A 100 -15.45 11.52 6.76
CA TYR A 100 -15.51 11.17 5.34
C TYR A 100 -14.13 10.88 4.76
N PHE A 101 -13.19 11.76 5.08
CA PHE A 101 -11.83 11.67 4.61
C PHE A 101 -11.12 10.39 5.04
N PHE A 102 -11.05 10.17 6.36
CA PHE A 102 -10.29 9.05 6.89
C PHE A 102 -10.98 7.71 6.60
N LEU A 103 -12.30 7.65 6.72
CA LEU A 103 -13.03 6.40 6.57
C LEU A 103 -13.21 5.98 5.11
N PHE A 104 -13.61 6.89 4.22
CA PHE A 104 -13.98 6.53 2.85
C PHE A 104 -12.80 6.60 1.89
N VAL A 105 -11.87 7.54 2.10
CA VAL A 105 -10.74 7.71 1.17
C VAL A 105 -9.49 7.01 1.65
N TRP A 106 -9.15 7.13 2.95
CA TRP A 106 -7.82 6.73 3.44
C TRP A 106 -7.76 5.40 4.17
N ALA A 107 -8.86 4.86 4.69
CA ALA A 107 -8.84 3.63 5.47
C ALA A 107 -8.22 2.45 4.71
N THR A 108 -8.59 2.25 3.44
CA THR A 108 -8.05 1.18 2.60
C THR A 108 -6.57 1.41 2.24
N PRO A 109 -6.15 2.56 1.65
CA PRO A 109 -4.74 2.83 1.39
C PRO A 109 -3.87 2.68 2.64
N PHE A 110 -4.32 3.20 3.78
CA PHE A 110 -3.57 3.15 5.03
C PHE A 110 -3.34 1.71 5.52
N CYS A 111 -4.33 0.83 5.36
CA CYS A 111 -4.17 -0.59 5.67
C CYS A 111 -3.07 -1.25 4.82
N PHE A 112 -2.97 -0.91 3.53
CA PHE A 112 -1.90 -1.42 2.66
C PHE A 112 -0.54 -0.81 3.01
N PHE A 113 -0.46 0.49 3.32
CA PHE A 113 0.79 1.11 3.79
C PHE A 113 1.29 0.51 5.11
N LEU A 114 0.39 0.29 6.08
CA LEU A 114 0.73 -0.39 7.32
C LEU A 114 1.23 -1.81 7.05
N SER A 115 0.55 -2.55 6.17
CA SER A 115 1.00 -3.89 5.81
C SER A 115 2.34 -3.91 5.11
N LEU A 116 2.64 -2.91 4.28
CA LEU A 116 3.92 -2.79 3.58
C LEU A 116 5.05 -2.54 4.58
N SER A 117 4.83 -1.62 5.53
CA SER A 117 5.81 -1.29 6.57
C SER A 117 6.16 -2.49 7.45
N ALA A 118 5.19 -3.37 7.73
CA ALA A 118 5.41 -4.61 8.47
C ALA A 118 6.16 -5.67 7.65
N ASN A 119 6.07 -5.63 6.32
CA ASN A 119 6.68 -6.63 5.45
C ASN A 119 8.12 -6.28 5.05
N ASP A 120 8.48 -4.99 4.99
CA ASP A 120 9.85 -4.53 4.69
C ASP A 120 10.89 -5.05 5.69
N GLU A 121 10.52 -5.26 6.96
CA GLU A 121 11.40 -5.85 7.97
C GLU A 121 11.81 -7.30 7.64
N SER A 122 10.93 -8.05 6.97
CA SER A 122 11.22 -9.45 6.59
C SER A 122 12.26 -9.56 5.46
N PHE A 123 12.35 -8.53 4.60
CA PHE A 123 13.34 -8.48 3.52
C PHE A 123 14.74 -8.06 3.99
N ALA A 124 14.84 -7.32 5.10
CA ALA A 124 16.12 -6.84 5.64
C ALA A 124 17.03 -7.96 6.19
N VAL A 125 16.48 -9.13 6.54
CA VAL A 125 17.25 -10.26 7.09
C VAL A 125 17.93 -11.12 6.01
N LYS A 126 17.60 -10.94 4.72
CA LYS A 126 18.35 -11.60 3.65
C LYS A 126 19.65 -10.83 3.40
N ASN A 127 20.63 -11.12 4.24
CA ASN A 127 22.01 -10.65 4.24
C ASN A 127 22.71 -10.99 2.89
N ARG A 128 22.27 -10.38 1.79
CA ARG A 128 23.03 -10.30 0.57
C ARG A 128 23.93 -9.09 0.72
N LYS A 129 25.22 -9.35 0.93
CA LYS A 129 26.29 -8.40 0.59
C LYS A 129 26.09 -8.01 -0.88
N ARG A 130 25.28 -6.98 -1.14
CA ARG A 130 25.25 -6.29 -2.43
C ARG A 130 26.58 -5.56 -2.50
N GLU A 131 27.49 -6.05 -3.33
CA GLU A 131 28.67 -5.27 -3.69
C GLU A 131 28.16 -3.99 -4.36
N THR A 132 28.13 -2.90 -3.60
CA THR A 132 27.83 -1.56 -4.09
C THR A 132 28.83 -1.20 -5.18
N PHE A 133 28.43 -0.32 -6.10
CA PHE A 133 29.32 0.16 -7.17
C PHE A 133 30.63 0.72 -6.59
N ILE A 134 30.55 1.34 -5.41
CA ILE A 134 31.68 1.79 -4.59
C ILE A 134 32.57 0.62 -4.15
N GLY A 135 31.99 -0.50 -3.70
CA GLY A 135 32.73 -1.72 -3.36
C GLY A 135 33.51 -2.30 -4.54
N LYS A 136 32.93 -2.28 -5.75
CA LYS A 136 33.62 -2.68 -6.99
C LYS A 136 34.73 -1.70 -7.37
N LEU A 137 34.51 -0.40 -7.19
CA LEU A 137 35.48 0.65 -7.49
C LEU A 137 36.68 0.58 -6.54
N ILE A 138 36.46 0.40 -5.23
CA ILE A 138 37.51 0.22 -4.23
C ILE A 138 38.33 -1.03 -4.52
N LYS A 139 37.68 -2.16 -4.83
CA LYS A 139 38.39 -3.40 -5.18
C LYS A 139 39.23 -3.24 -6.44
N LYS A 140 38.75 -2.50 -7.44
CA LYS A 140 39.49 -2.19 -8.67
C LYS A 140 40.68 -1.26 -8.43
N ILE A 141 40.56 -0.31 -7.51
CA ILE A 141 41.65 0.62 -7.13
C ILE A 141 42.69 -0.06 -6.23
N TYR A 142 42.29 -1.00 -5.36
CA TYR A 142 43.17 -1.66 -4.38
C TYR A 142 43.81 -2.97 -4.88
N ALA A 143 43.30 -3.56 -5.98
CA ALA A 143 43.86 -4.78 -6.56
C ALA A 143 45.25 -4.70 -7.25
N PRO A 144 45.89 -3.54 -7.55
CA PRO A 144 47.15 -3.59 -8.30
C PRO A 144 48.40 -3.88 -7.44
N HIS A 145 48.30 -3.99 -6.10
CA HIS A 145 49.48 -4.20 -5.24
C HIS A 145 49.75 -5.62 -4.74
N VAL A 146 48.93 -6.63 -5.08
CA VAL A 146 49.30 -8.05 -4.84
C VAL A 146 49.92 -8.61 -6.12
N LYS A 147 51.06 -8.04 -6.53
CA LYS A 147 51.93 -8.62 -7.55
C LYS A 147 52.71 -9.74 -6.87
N HIS A 148 52.29 -10.96 -7.17
CA HIS A 148 53.07 -12.19 -7.24
C HIS A 148 54.59 -12.01 -7.01
N ASN A 149 55.09 -12.41 -5.83
CA ASN A 149 56.51 -12.65 -5.57
C ASN A 149 56.59 -14.11 -5.10
N THR A 150 56.66 -15.05 -6.06
CA THR A 150 57.87 -15.80 -6.47
C THR A 150 58.35 -16.84 -5.46
N LYS A 151 58.28 -18.09 -5.95
CA LYS A 151 59.03 -19.30 -5.57
C LYS A 151 58.69 -19.97 -4.25
#